data_AF-A0A847YEY1-F1
#
_entry.id   AF-A0A847YEY1-F1
#
_cell.length_a   1.000
_cell.length_b   1.000
_cell.length_c   1.000
_cell.angle_alpha   90.00
_cell.angle_beta   90.00
_cell.angle_gamma   90.00
#
_symmetry.space_group_name_H-M   'P 1'
#
loop_
_entity.id
_entity.type
_entity.pdbx_description
1 polymer ?
#
loop_
_entity_poly.entity_id
_entity_poly.type
_entity_poly.pdbx_seq_one_letter_code
_entity_poly.pdbx_strand_id
1 'polypeptide(L)'
;MPLELPAYPAGWSKPTVPNGRRFQIELITPLFGGGVEPGVNDETFPIRPTSIRGQLQFWWRATAGARCDSKQELRKRQSEVWGSTERASPVEV
;
A
#
# COMPACT_ATOMS: atom_id res chain seq x y z
N MET A 1 13.79 24.32 -8.00
CA MET A 1 13.91 23.63 -9.31
C MET A 1 12.55 23.04 -9.64
N PRO A 2 12.01 23.21 -10.85
CA PRO A 2 10.80 22.51 -11.24
C PRO A 2 11.10 21.00 -11.20
N LEU A 3 10.27 20.24 -10.48
CA LEU A 3 10.37 18.78 -10.46
C LEU A 3 9.78 18.27 -11.77
N GLU A 4 10.64 17.90 -12.72
CA GLU A 4 10.17 17.14 -13.89
C GLU A 4 9.71 15.76 -13.41
N LEU A 5 8.41 15.50 -13.52
CA LEU A 5 7.85 14.19 -13.23
C LEU A 5 8.29 13.25 -14.35
N PRO A 6 8.91 12.09 -14.04
CA PRO A 6 9.29 11.14 -15.07
C PRO A 6 8.05 10.67 -15.84
N ALA A 7 8.21 10.54 -17.16
CA ALA A 7 7.12 10.12 -18.05
C ALA A 7 6.62 8.73 -17.66
N TYR A 8 5.30 8.58 -17.70
CA TYR A 8 4.63 7.31 -17.46
C TYR A 8 5.09 6.25 -18.49
N PRO A 9 5.46 5.02 -18.07
CA PRO A 9 5.98 4.01 -19.00
C PRO A 9 4.90 3.58 -20.00
N ALA A 10 5.22 3.69 -21.29
CA ALA A 10 4.30 3.47 -22.42
C ALA A 10 3.73 2.03 -22.52
N GLY A 11 4.27 1.08 -21.76
CA GLY A 11 3.92 -0.35 -21.82
C GLY A 11 3.03 -0.87 -20.68
N TRP A 12 2.56 -0.02 -19.77
CA TRP A 12 1.68 -0.50 -18.70
C TRP A 12 0.27 -0.77 -19.24
N SER A 13 -0.11 -2.05 -19.27
CA SER A 13 -1.48 -2.46 -19.54
C SER A 13 -2.32 -2.28 -18.27
N LYS A 14 -3.52 -1.71 -18.41
CA LYS A 14 -4.46 -1.53 -17.29
C LYS A 14 -4.84 -2.92 -16.74
N PRO A 15 -4.54 -3.24 -15.47
CA PRO A 15 -5.04 -4.46 -14.87
C PRO A 15 -6.57 -4.37 -14.80
N THR A 16 -7.24 -5.38 -15.36
CA THR A 16 -8.67 -5.59 -15.16
C THR A 16 -8.83 -6.36 -13.86
N VAL A 17 -9.35 -5.70 -12.83
CA VAL A 17 -9.58 -6.30 -11.51
C VAL A 17 -11.07 -6.67 -11.42
N PRO A 18 -11.46 -7.96 -11.57
CA PRO A 18 -12.88 -8.34 -11.68
C PRO A 18 -13.70 -8.04 -10.42
N ASN A 19 -13.05 -7.85 -9.26
CA ASN A 19 -13.65 -7.52 -7.97
C ASN A 19 -12.85 -6.46 -7.18
N GLY A 20 -12.11 -5.58 -7.88
CA GLY A 20 -11.28 -4.55 -7.26
C GLY A 20 -11.85 -3.14 -7.43
N ARG A 21 -11.39 -2.20 -6.59
CA ARG A 21 -11.60 -0.77 -6.81
C ARG A 21 -10.31 -0.11 -7.28
N ARG A 22 -10.42 0.76 -8.28
CA ARG A 22 -9.31 1.56 -8.80
C ARG A 22 -9.35 2.94 -8.16
N PHE A 23 -8.18 3.39 -7.73
CA PHE A 23 -7.98 4.75 -7.23
C PHE A 23 -6.89 5.42 -8.06
N GLN A 24 -7.10 6.67 -8.42
CA GLN A 24 -6.04 7.55 -8.92
C GLN A 24 -5.60 8.42 -7.76
N ILE A 25 -4.31 8.42 -7.47
CA ILE A 25 -3.72 9.13 -6.33
C ILE A 25 -2.58 9.98 -6.88
N GLU A 26 -2.50 11.21 -6.38
CA GLU A 26 -1.45 12.16 -6.71
C GLU A 26 -0.70 12.56 -5.45
N LEU A 27 0.60 12.82 -5.60
CA LEU A 27 1.45 13.29 -4.53
C LEU A 27 1.28 14.81 -4.38
N ILE A 28 0.84 15.25 -3.21
CA ILE A 28 0.78 16.68 -2.88
C ILE A 28 2.19 17.20 -2.54
N THR A 29 3.03 16.34 -1.98
CA THR A 29 4.43 16.65 -1.60
C THR A 29 5.37 15.65 -2.26
N PRO A 30 6.65 16.01 -2.51
CA PRO A 30 7.64 15.06 -3.00
C PRO A 30 7.66 13.78 -2.16
N LEU A 31 7.69 12.63 -2.82
CA LEU A 31 7.83 11.34 -2.16
C LEU A 31 9.27 11.14 -1.70
N PHE A 32 9.43 10.77 -0.43
CA PHE A 32 10.71 10.34 0.13
C PHE A 32 10.68 8.82 0.30
N GLY A 33 11.59 8.12 -0.38
CA GLY A 33 11.78 6.68 -0.25
C GLY A 33 11.45 5.89 -1.52
N GLY A 34 11.03 4.64 -1.32
CA GLY A 34 10.87 3.67 -2.41
C GLY A 34 12.12 2.82 -2.66
N GLY A 35 13.30 3.26 -2.23
CA GLY A 35 14.56 2.51 -2.33
C GLY A 35 14.92 1.68 -1.11
N VAL A 36 15.99 0.90 -1.25
CA VAL A 36 16.66 0.18 -0.15
C VAL A 36 17.49 1.11 0.72
N GLU A 37 17.98 2.21 0.13
CA GLU A 37 18.80 3.22 0.80
C GLU A 37 17.92 4.33 1.40
N PRO A 38 18.03 4.60 2.72
CA PRO A 38 17.30 5.67 3.36
C PRO A 38 17.62 7.04 2.74
N GLY A 39 16.58 7.81 2.41
CA GLY A 39 16.73 9.15 1.84
C GLY A 39 17.08 9.19 0.35
N VAL A 40 17.20 8.03 -0.31
CA VAL A 40 17.43 7.94 -1.76
C VAL A 40 16.21 7.30 -2.41
N ASN A 41 15.66 7.96 -3.43
CA ASN A 41 14.52 7.43 -4.17
C ASN A 41 14.98 6.37 -5.18
N ASP A 42 14.23 5.28 -5.29
CA ASP A 42 14.38 4.32 -6.38
C ASP A 42 13.61 4.86 -7.59
N GLU A 43 14.34 5.35 -8.60
CA GLU A 43 13.73 5.91 -9.81
C GLU A 43 13.00 4.84 -10.66
N THR A 44 13.40 3.57 -10.54
CA THR A 44 12.78 2.47 -11.28
C THR A 44 11.48 2.02 -10.61
N PHE A 45 11.44 2.06 -9.28
CA PHE A 45 10.27 1.64 -8.51
C PHE A 45 9.99 2.57 -7.32
N PRO A 46 9.59 3.82 -7.59
CA PRO A 46 9.45 4.86 -6.55
C PRO A 46 8.34 4.56 -5.56
N ILE A 47 7.30 3.84 -5.98
CA ILE A 47 6.16 3.46 -5.15
C ILE A 47 6.04 1.93 -5.14
N ARG A 48 6.18 1.33 -3.95
CA ARG A 48 6.05 -0.14 -3.79
C ARG A 48 4.62 -0.54 -3.38
N PRO A 49 3.99 -1.52 -4.06
CA PRO A 49 2.70 -2.07 -3.65
C PRO A 49 2.71 -2.59 -2.20
N THR A 50 3.82 -3.20 -1.77
CA THR A 50 4.00 -3.67 -0.39
C THR A 50 3.94 -2.55 0.65
N SER A 51 4.49 -1.38 0.33
CA SER A 51 4.43 -0.19 1.19
C SER A 51 3.02 0.37 1.28
N ILE A 52 2.29 0.45 0.16
CA ILE A 52 0.87 0.86 0.14
C ILE A 52 0.05 -0.11 0.99
N ARG A 53 0.21 -1.41 0.79
CA ARG A 53 -0.45 -2.44 1.58
C ARG A 53 -0.18 -2.28 3.08
N GLY A 54 1.07 -2.03 3.47
CA GLY A 54 1.45 -1.78 4.87
C GLY A 54 0.74 -0.56 5.47
N GLN A 55 0.66 0.55 4.71
CA GLN A 55 -0.05 1.76 5.13
C GLN A 55 -1.56 1.53 5.27
N LEU A 56 -2.18 0.81 4.33
CA LEU A 56 -3.60 0.45 4.42
C LEU A 56 -3.88 -0.44 5.64
N GLN A 57 -3.00 -1.41 5.92
CA GLN A 57 -3.12 -2.25 7.12
C GLN A 57 -2.99 -1.44 8.40
N PHE A 58 -2.08 -0.45 8.45
CA PHE A 58 -1.96 0.48 9.58
C PHE A 58 -3.24 1.28 9.78
N TRP A 59 -3.76 1.93 8.73
CA TRP A 59 -4.98 2.73 8.81
C TRP A 59 -6.20 1.88 9.15
N TRP A 60 -6.27 0.64 8.67
CA TRP A 60 -7.32 -0.30 9.07
C TRP A 60 -7.28 -0.56 10.58
N ARG A 61 -6.09 -0.77 11.19
CA ARG A 61 -5.97 -0.91 12.65
C ARG A 61 -6.42 0.36 13.38
N ALA A 62 -6.02 1.53 12.89
CA ALA A 62 -6.34 2.81 13.51
C ALA A 62 -7.83 3.18 13.42
N THR A 63 -8.55 2.69 12.40
CA THR A 63 -9.95 3.06 12.15
C THR A 63 -10.92 1.93 12.50
N ALA A 64 -10.89 0.83 11.76
CA ALA A 64 -11.76 -0.33 11.99
C ALA A 64 -11.33 -1.13 13.23
N GLY A 65 -10.01 -1.26 13.43
CA GLY A 65 -9.42 -1.97 14.55
C GLY A 65 -9.65 -1.28 15.91
N ALA A 66 -9.89 0.03 15.93
CA ALA A 66 -10.21 0.77 17.15
C ALA A 66 -11.51 0.29 17.83
N ARG A 67 -12.36 -0.46 17.12
CA ARG A 67 -13.57 -1.10 17.65
C ARG A 67 -13.31 -2.43 18.36
N CYS A 68 -12.07 -2.91 18.40
CA CYS A 68 -11.72 -4.16 19.05
C CYS A 68 -11.40 -3.91 20.53
N ASP A 69 -12.01 -4.70 21.42
CA ASP A 69 -11.84 -4.54 22.88
C ASP A 69 -10.49 -5.05 23.41
N SER A 70 -9.74 -5.81 22.60
CA SER A 70 -8.46 -6.38 22.99
C SER A 70 -7.46 -6.47 21.83
N LYS A 71 -6.17 -6.56 22.18
CA LYS A 71 -5.09 -6.75 21.21
C LYS A 71 -5.20 -8.09 20.47
N GLN A 72 -5.70 -9.12 21.15
CA GLN A 72 -5.91 -10.46 20.60
C GLN A 72 -6.99 -10.42 19.51
N GLU A 73 -8.13 -9.78 19.81
CA GLU A 73 -9.22 -9.62 18.83
C GLU A 73 -8.77 -8.79 17.62
N LEU A 74 -8.03 -7.70 17.86
CA LEU A 74 -7.46 -6.90 16.80
C LEU A 74 -6.56 -7.74 15.87
N ARG A 75 -5.64 -8.53 16.43
CA ARG A 75 -4.73 -9.39 15.67
C ARG A 75 -5.48 -10.47 14.88
N LYS A 76 -6.51 -11.06 15.46
CA LYS A 76 -7.37 -12.05 14.81
C LYS A 76 -8.05 -11.44 13.57
N ARG A 77 -8.76 -10.32 13.75
CA ARG A 77 -9.46 -9.65 12.64
C ARG A 77 -8.50 -9.11 11.58
N GLN A 78 -7.34 -8.57 11.99
CA GLN A 78 -6.31 -8.17 11.05
C GLN A 78 -5.87 -9.34 10.17
N SER A 79 -5.68 -10.53 10.75
CA SER A 79 -5.27 -11.73 10.02
C SER A 79 -6.37 -12.23 9.08
N GLU A 80 -7.64 -12.03 9.41
CA GLU A 80 -8.78 -12.36 8.55
C GLU A 80 -8.81 -11.50 7.29
N VAL A 81 -8.48 -10.21 7.39
CA VAL A 81 -8.49 -9.28 6.24
C VAL A 81 -7.17 -9.31 5.47
N TRP A 82 -6.05 -9.25 6.18
CA TRP A 82 -4.72 -9.00 5.60
C TRP A 82 -3.82 -10.23 5.56
N GLY A 83 -4.31 -11.39 6.01
CA GLY A 83 -3.53 -12.62 6.11
C GLY A 83 -2.56 -12.64 7.29
N SER A 84 -1.93 -13.80 7.48
CA SER A 84 -0.87 -14.07 8.45
C SER A 84 0.13 -15.07 7.86
N THR A 85 1.13 -15.50 8.63
CA THR A 85 2.03 -16.59 8.24
C THR A 85 1.32 -17.92 8.01
N GLU A 86 0.14 -18.11 8.62
CA GLU A 86 -0.65 -19.34 8.56
C GLU A 86 -1.83 -19.23 7.57
N ARG A 87 -2.16 -18.02 7.12
CA ARG A 87 -3.35 -17.75 6.30
C ARG A 87 -3.03 -16.76 5.18
N ALA A 88 -3.26 -17.16 3.93
CA ALA A 88 -3.18 -16.27 2.78
C ALA A 88 -4.18 -15.10 2.91
N SER A 89 -3.78 -13.91 2.46
CA SER A 89 -4.66 -12.76 2.51
C SER A 89 -5.75 -12.84 1.43
N PRO A 90 -7.01 -12.54 1.78
CA PRO A 90 -8.06 -12.37 0.78
C PRO A 90 -8.01 -11.02 0.04
N VAL A 91 -7.09 -10.11 0.40
CA VAL A 91 -6.95 -8.78 -0.20
C VAL A 91 -5.66 -8.72 -1.02
N GLU A 92 -5.77 -8.29 -2.27
CA GLU A 92 -4.66 -7.95 -3.17
C GLU A 92 -4.64 -6.43 -3.38
N VAL A 93 -3.44 -5.83 -3.41
CA VAL A 93 -3.20 -4.38 -3.53
C VAL A 93 -2.26 -4.11 -4.68
#